data_AF-A0A133UGK9-F1
#
_entry.id   AF-A0A133UGK9-F1
#
_cell.length_a   1.000
_cell.length_b   1.000
_cell.length_c   1.000
_cell.angle_alpha   90.00
_cell.angle_beta   90.00
_cell.angle_gamma   90.00
#
_symmetry.space_group_name_H-M   'P 1'
#
loop_
_entity.id
_entity.type
_entity.pdbx_description
1 polymer ?
#
loop_
_entity_poly.entity_id
_entity_poly.type
_entity_poly.pdbx_seq_one_letter_code
_entity_poly.pdbx_strand_id
1 'polypeptide(L)'
;GGSITTATDIVVSLDWVSIGERKPEIEERIAKEVIEQVERKLFEGIEKMKSERGKVPVALVGGGSILVKKLRGASRIAKPTHHEVANAIGAAISQVSGEIDRIFSLEEKTREEVLEEAKERASEEAIEAGADPETLQTVSLEEIPLAYLPGAAVRVKVKAAGDLAL
;
A
#
# COMPACT_ATOMS: atom_id res chain seq x y z
N GLY A 1 -3.31 -10.98 31.18
CA GLY A 1 -4.07 -9.96 30.43
C GLY A 1 -3.82 -8.59 31.05
N GLY A 2 -4.06 -7.51 30.30
CA GLY A 2 -4.02 -6.12 30.78
C GLY A 2 -5.40 -5.59 31.20
N SER A 3 -5.46 -4.38 31.73
CA SER A 3 -6.69 -3.74 32.25
C SER A 3 -7.40 -2.81 31.24
N ILE A 4 -6.80 -2.56 30.09
CA ILE A 4 -7.33 -1.66 29.06
C ILE A 4 -8.01 -2.50 27.98
N THR A 5 -9.29 -2.21 27.71
CA THR A 5 -10.05 -2.84 26.62
C THR A 5 -9.41 -2.52 25.27
N THR A 6 -9.26 -3.55 24.45
CA THR A 6 -8.69 -3.48 23.10
C THR A 6 -9.72 -3.79 22.02
N ALA A 7 -9.40 -3.48 20.77
CA ALA A 7 -10.26 -3.83 19.64
C ALA A 7 -10.46 -5.36 19.50
N THR A 8 -9.47 -6.16 19.90
CA THR A 8 -9.58 -7.63 19.93
C THR A 8 -10.64 -8.07 20.95
N ASP A 9 -10.68 -7.45 22.13
CA ASP A 9 -11.68 -7.81 23.16
C ASP A 9 -13.11 -7.58 22.66
N ILE A 10 -13.32 -6.52 21.86
CA ILE A 10 -14.62 -6.20 21.24
C ILE A 10 -15.08 -7.31 20.29
N VAL A 11 -14.20 -7.82 19.44
CA VAL A 11 -14.62 -8.89 18.50
C VAL A 11 -14.74 -10.26 19.15
N VAL A 12 -13.99 -10.52 20.23
CA VAL A 12 -14.18 -11.74 21.03
C VAL A 12 -15.49 -11.66 21.83
N SER A 13 -15.84 -10.51 22.41
CA SER A 13 -17.12 -10.33 23.13
C SER A 13 -18.35 -10.46 22.23
N LEU A 14 -18.20 -10.17 20.93
CA LEU A 14 -19.23 -10.35 19.90
C LEU A 14 -19.25 -11.75 19.26
N ASP A 15 -18.41 -12.69 19.71
CA ASP A 15 -18.24 -14.03 19.13
C ASP A 15 -17.86 -14.01 17.63
N TRP A 16 -17.12 -12.99 17.19
CA TRP A 16 -16.63 -12.95 15.81
C TRP A 16 -15.41 -13.83 15.60
N VAL A 17 -14.65 -14.06 16.67
CA VAL A 17 -13.43 -14.86 16.68
C VAL A 17 -13.23 -15.47 18.07
N SER A 18 -12.61 -16.64 18.13
CA SER A 18 -12.21 -17.29 19.38
C SER A 18 -10.72 -17.06 19.62
N ILE A 19 -10.37 -16.09 20.45
CA ILE A 19 -8.98 -15.78 20.84
C ILE A 19 -8.89 -15.73 22.36
N GLY A 20 -7.89 -16.42 22.90
CA GLY A 20 -7.71 -16.55 24.35
C GLY A 20 -8.65 -17.58 24.98
N GLU A 21 -8.59 -17.69 26.30
CA GLU A 21 -9.31 -18.71 27.07
C GLU A 21 -10.66 -18.22 27.62
N ARG A 22 -10.85 -16.90 27.69
CA ARG A 22 -12.02 -16.27 28.32
C ARG A 22 -12.60 -15.20 27.41
N LYS A 23 -13.93 -15.20 27.30
CA LYS A 23 -14.68 -14.17 26.59
C LYS A 23 -14.75 -12.89 27.46
N PRO A 24 -14.33 -11.73 26.95
CA PRO A 24 -14.46 -10.47 27.68
C PRO A 24 -15.94 -10.09 27.88
N GLU A 25 -16.27 -9.63 29.08
CA GLU A 25 -17.58 -9.07 29.38
C GLU A 25 -17.60 -7.59 28.96
N ILE A 26 -18.28 -7.30 27.85
CA ILE A 26 -18.44 -5.95 27.31
C ILE A 26 -19.91 -5.76 26.96
N GLU A 27 -20.47 -4.60 27.32
CA GLU A 27 -21.84 -4.25 26.94
C GLU A 27 -21.99 -4.29 25.41
N GLU A 28 -22.96 -5.07 24.92
CA GLU A 28 -23.15 -5.30 23.48
C GLU A 28 -23.30 -3.99 22.69
N ARG A 29 -23.95 -2.98 23.29
CA ARG A 29 -24.10 -1.64 22.71
C ARG A 29 -22.74 -0.98 22.45
N ILE A 30 -21.84 -1.00 23.45
CA ILE A 30 -20.50 -0.43 23.33
C ILE A 30 -19.71 -1.18 22.24
N ALA A 31 -19.79 -2.51 22.23
CA ALA A 31 -19.11 -3.33 21.24
C ALA A 31 -19.57 -2.99 19.81
N LYS A 32 -20.88 -2.84 19.60
CA LYS A 32 -21.46 -2.42 18.31
C LYS A 32 -21.03 -1.01 17.91
N GLU A 33 -21.07 -0.05 18.83
CA GLU A 33 -20.62 1.33 18.57
C GLU A 33 -19.16 1.34 18.11
N VAL A 34 -18.27 0.58 18.76
CA VAL A 34 -16.86 0.48 18.36
C VAL A 34 -16.72 -0.11 16.95
N ILE A 35 -17.46 -1.17 16.63
CA ILE A 35 -17.42 -1.78 15.29
C ILE A 35 -17.93 -0.80 14.22
N GLU A 36 -18.97 -0.01 14.50
CA GLU A 36 -19.45 1.03 13.59
C GLU A 36 -18.39 2.11 13.36
N GLN A 37 -17.65 2.51 14.39
CA GLN A 37 -16.53 3.44 14.26
C GLN A 37 -15.41 2.86 13.38
N VAL A 38 -15.08 1.57 13.55
CA VAL A 38 -14.09 0.88 12.71
C VAL A 38 -14.55 0.83 11.26
N GLU A 39 -15.80 0.41 10.99
CA GLU A 39 -16.35 0.38 9.63
C GLU A 39 -16.33 1.78 8.99
N ARG A 40 -16.72 2.82 9.73
CA ARG A 40 -16.73 4.20 9.24
C ARG A 40 -15.34 4.66 8.84
N LYS A 41 -14.33 4.46 9.69
CA LYS A 41 -12.93 4.83 9.38
C LYS A 41 -12.39 4.10 8.16
N LEU A 42 -12.69 2.81 8.03
CA LEU A 42 -12.27 2.02 6.87
C LEU A 42 -12.99 2.48 5.59
N PHE A 43 -14.29 2.77 5.68
CA PHE A 43 -15.06 3.31 4.56
C PHE A 43 -14.52 4.66 4.09
N GLU A 44 -14.24 5.59 5.01
CA GLU A 44 -13.61 6.88 4.70
C GLU A 44 -12.25 6.70 4.02
N GLY A 45 -11.46 5.71 4.45
CA GLY A 45 -10.20 5.35 3.80
C GLY A 45 -10.40 4.88 2.35
N ILE A 46 -11.36 3.97 2.13
CA ILE A 46 -11.70 3.49 0.77
C ILE A 46 -12.15 4.63 -0.13
N GLU A 47 -13.03 5.51 0.36
CA GLU A 47 -13.53 6.64 -0.43
C GLU A 47 -12.42 7.63 -0.84
N LYS A 48 -11.36 7.76 -0.02
CA LYS A 48 -10.19 8.60 -0.34
C LYS A 48 -9.26 7.96 -1.37
N MET A 49 -9.19 6.63 -1.44
CA MET A 49 -8.24 5.92 -2.31
C MET A 49 -8.81 5.63 -3.70
N LYS A 50 -10.13 5.50 -3.85
CA LYS A 50 -10.72 5.14 -5.14
C LYS A 50 -10.57 6.26 -6.17
N SER A 51 -10.13 5.91 -7.37
CA SER A 51 -10.01 6.85 -8.49
C SER A 51 -11.35 7.16 -9.15
N GLU A 52 -12.36 6.31 -8.94
CA GLU A 52 -13.67 6.40 -9.57
C GLU A 52 -14.80 6.22 -8.56
N ARG A 53 -16.01 6.65 -8.96
CA ARG A 53 -17.22 6.41 -8.17
C ARG A 53 -17.59 4.92 -8.21
N GLY A 54 -18.25 4.47 -7.15
CA GLY A 54 -18.68 3.08 -7.00
C GLY A 54 -17.95 2.35 -5.88
N LYS A 55 -18.17 1.03 -5.85
CA LYS A 55 -17.55 0.11 -4.89
C LYS A 55 -16.30 -0.53 -5.52
N VAL A 56 -15.26 -0.77 -4.73
CA VAL A 56 -13.98 -1.36 -5.19
C VAL A 56 -13.74 -2.71 -4.52
N PRO A 57 -13.01 -3.64 -5.16
CA PRO A 57 -12.61 -4.87 -4.49
C PRO A 57 -11.61 -4.56 -3.35
N VAL A 58 -11.76 -5.22 -2.21
CA VAL A 58 -10.88 -5.03 -1.04
C VAL A 58 -10.27 -6.37 -0.63
N ALA A 59 -8.95 -6.40 -0.49
CA ALA A 59 -8.24 -7.50 0.15
C ALA A 59 -8.00 -7.17 1.63
N LEU A 60 -8.45 -8.03 2.54
CA LEU A 60 -8.18 -7.90 3.97
C LEU A 60 -7.02 -8.80 4.36
N VAL A 61 -5.95 -8.18 4.85
CA VAL A 61 -4.74 -8.86 5.33
C VAL A 61 -4.34 -8.39 6.72
N GLY A 62 -3.42 -9.12 7.34
CA GLY A 62 -2.95 -8.90 8.71
C GLY A 62 -3.94 -9.34 9.78
N GLY A 63 -3.46 -9.33 11.03
CA GLY A 63 -4.24 -9.76 12.20
C GLY A 63 -5.48 -8.91 12.47
N GLY A 64 -5.50 -7.63 12.05
CA GLY A 64 -6.65 -6.74 12.19
C GLY A 64 -7.85 -7.11 11.30
N SER A 65 -7.69 -8.03 10.36
CA SER A 65 -8.77 -8.47 9.46
C SER A 65 -9.96 -9.14 10.18
N ILE A 66 -9.79 -9.51 11.45
CA ILE A 66 -10.84 -10.01 12.34
C ILE A 66 -11.88 -8.93 12.71
N LEU A 67 -11.52 -7.65 12.60
CA LEU A 67 -12.37 -6.51 12.93
C LEU A 67 -13.43 -6.22 11.85
N VAL A 68 -13.44 -6.97 10.74
CA VAL A 68 -14.26 -6.68 9.57
C VAL A 68 -14.98 -7.94 9.09
N LYS A 69 -16.31 -7.96 9.19
CA LYS A 69 -17.19 -8.96 8.55
C LYS A 69 -17.81 -8.45 7.26
N LYS A 70 -18.16 -7.17 7.23
CA LYS A 70 -18.73 -6.44 6.10
C LYS A 70 -18.05 -5.08 6.02
N LEU A 71 -18.00 -4.51 4.83
CA LEU A 71 -17.36 -3.22 4.63
C LEU A 71 -18.12 -2.44 3.56
N ARG A 72 -18.71 -1.31 3.96
CA ARG A 72 -19.26 -0.35 3.01
C ARG A 72 -18.16 0.09 2.04
N GLY A 73 -18.54 0.32 0.78
CA GLY A 73 -17.59 0.68 -0.28
C GLY A 73 -16.85 -0.51 -0.91
N ALA A 74 -16.85 -1.69 -0.28
CA ALA A 74 -16.30 -2.89 -0.89
C ALA A 74 -17.32 -3.56 -1.83
N SER A 75 -16.91 -3.87 -3.07
CA SER A 75 -17.72 -4.66 -4.00
C SER A 75 -17.62 -6.15 -3.68
N ARG A 76 -16.44 -6.57 -3.23
CA ARG A 76 -16.15 -7.87 -2.64
C ARG A 76 -15.05 -7.73 -1.60
N ILE A 77 -15.06 -8.61 -0.60
CA ILE A 77 -14.00 -8.74 0.38
C ILE A 77 -13.28 -10.07 0.11
N ALA A 78 -11.99 -10.00 -0.19
CA ALA A 78 -11.13 -11.16 -0.33
C ALA A 78 -10.24 -11.31 0.91
N LYS A 79 -10.12 -12.52 1.44
CA LYS A 79 -9.10 -12.90 2.43
C LYS A 79 -8.19 -13.93 1.77
N PRO A 80 -7.03 -13.51 1.24
CA PRO A 80 -6.09 -14.42 0.57
C PRO A 80 -5.60 -15.54 1.51
N THR A 81 -5.08 -16.62 0.94
CA THR A 81 -4.32 -17.62 1.72
C THR A 81 -3.15 -16.94 2.42
N HIS A 82 -2.87 -17.29 3.67
CA HIS A 82 -1.82 -16.68 4.49
C HIS A 82 -1.97 -15.16 4.72
N HIS A 83 -3.18 -14.62 4.62
CA HIS A 83 -3.47 -13.19 4.84
C HIS A 83 -2.89 -12.65 6.16
N GLU A 84 -2.80 -13.48 7.21
CA GLU A 84 -2.25 -13.17 8.51
C GLU A 84 -0.76 -12.76 8.47
N VAL A 85 0.00 -13.26 7.48
CA VAL A 85 1.43 -12.99 7.30
C VAL A 85 1.74 -12.27 5.98
N ALA A 86 0.74 -11.61 5.37
CA ALA A 86 0.90 -10.96 4.07
C ALA A 86 2.06 -9.94 4.02
N ASN A 87 2.34 -9.21 5.12
CA ASN A 87 3.48 -8.29 5.18
C ASN A 87 4.82 -9.02 5.08
N ALA A 88 4.96 -10.18 5.74
CA ALA A 88 6.18 -10.97 5.68
C ALA A 88 6.36 -11.61 4.30
N ILE A 89 5.26 -12.10 3.69
CA ILE A 89 5.27 -12.57 2.31
C ILE A 89 5.69 -11.45 1.37
N GLY A 90 5.11 -10.26 1.50
CA GLY A 90 5.44 -9.09 0.69
C GLY A 90 6.91 -8.70 0.78
N ALA A 91 7.51 -8.80 1.98
CA ALA A 91 8.93 -8.57 2.18
C ALA A 91 9.81 -9.70 1.62
N ALA A 92 9.33 -10.94 1.61
CA ALA A 92 10.08 -12.09 1.09
C ALA A 92 10.09 -12.17 -0.45
N ILE A 93 9.05 -11.66 -1.10
CA ILE A 93 8.92 -11.65 -2.57
C ILE A 93 9.28 -10.29 -3.19
N SER A 94 9.74 -9.33 -2.38
CA SER A 94 10.03 -7.98 -2.88
C SER A 94 11.26 -7.98 -3.77
N GLN A 95 11.13 -7.28 -4.90
CA GLN A 95 12.24 -7.00 -5.80
C GLN A 95 13.10 -5.85 -5.25
N VAL A 96 14.39 -5.86 -5.62
CA VAL A 96 15.31 -4.75 -5.35
C VAL A 96 14.97 -3.62 -6.33
N SER A 97 14.93 -2.38 -5.85
CA SER A 97 14.53 -1.23 -6.68
C SER A 97 15.38 0.00 -6.46
N GLY A 98 15.58 0.78 -7.51
CA GLY A 98 16.15 2.12 -7.52
C GLY A 98 15.11 3.15 -7.96
N GLU A 99 15.23 4.39 -7.48
CA GLU A 99 14.21 5.43 -7.70
C GLU A 99 14.83 6.81 -7.89
N ILE A 100 14.60 7.39 -9.05
CA ILE A 100 14.94 8.78 -9.34
C ILE A 100 13.69 9.64 -9.19
N ASP A 101 13.75 10.67 -8.35
CA ASP A 101 12.75 11.73 -8.26
C ASP A 101 13.46 13.09 -8.36
N ARG A 102 13.53 13.65 -9.58
CA ARG A 102 14.31 14.87 -9.86
C ARG A 102 13.60 15.80 -10.82
N ILE A 103 13.99 17.06 -10.76
CA ILE A 103 13.58 18.09 -11.72
C ILE A 103 14.65 18.19 -12.81
N PHE A 104 14.21 18.14 -14.06
CA PHE A 104 15.03 18.28 -15.25
C PHE A 104 14.64 19.55 -16.00
N SER A 105 15.63 20.25 -16.56
CA SER A 105 15.41 21.35 -17.51
C SER A 105 15.34 20.77 -18.92
N LEU A 106 14.40 21.26 -19.73
CA LEU A 106 14.28 20.90 -21.16
C LEU A 106 14.93 21.95 -22.08
N GLU A 107 15.70 22.89 -21.53
CA GLU A 107 16.39 23.92 -22.34
C GLU A 107 17.47 23.33 -23.25
N GLU A 108 18.19 22.31 -22.76
CA GLU A 108 19.33 21.70 -23.45
C GLU A 108 19.10 20.24 -23.85
N LYS A 109 17.99 19.64 -23.43
CA LYS A 109 17.66 18.23 -23.69
C LYS A 109 16.21 18.09 -24.14
N THR A 110 15.98 17.15 -25.04
CA THR A 110 14.64 16.70 -25.40
C THR A 110 13.99 15.96 -24.23
N ARG A 111 12.66 15.89 -24.26
CA ARG A 111 11.89 15.13 -23.29
C ARG A 111 12.30 13.66 -23.29
N GLU A 112 12.49 13.07 -24.47
CA GLU A 112 12.90 11.69 -24.63
C GLU A 112 14.28 11.42 -24.00
N GLU A 113 15.26 12.31 -24.20
CA GLU A 113 16.58 12.20 -23.57
C GLU A 113 16.51 12.27 -22.04
N VAL A 114 15.68 13.17 -21.50
CA VAL A 114 15.47 13.29 -20.05
C VAL A 114 14.82 12.04 -19.47
N LEU A 115 13.82 11.48 -20.15
CA LEU A 115 13.14 10.27 -19.70
C LEU A 115 14.07 9.07 -19.75
N GLU A 116 14.89 8.95 -20.80
CA GLU A 116 15.85 7.86 -20.91
C GLU A 116 16.96 7.95 -19.86
N GLU A 117 17.53 9.15 -19.65
CA GLU A 117 18.49 9.38 -18.56
C GLU A 117 17.89 9.00 -17.20
N ALA A 118 16.65 9.38 -16.92
CA ALA A 118 16.02 9.08 -15.64
C ALA A 118 15.78 7.57 -15.45
N LYS A 119 15.46 6.82 -16.52
CA LYS A 119 15.34 5.35 -16.48
C LYS A 119 16.69 4.68 -16.27
N GLU A 120 17.72 5.09 -17.02
CA GLU A 120 19.07 4.55 -16.87
C GLU A 120 19.53 4.72 -15.43
N ARG A 121 19.36 5.91 -14.86
CA ARG A 121 19.80 6.20 -13.50
C ARG A 121 19.00 5.46 -12.42
N ALA A 122 17.69 5.31 -12.59
CA ALA A 122 16.90 4.46 -11.69
C ALA A 122 17.33 2.98 -11.79
N SER A 123 17.76 2.55 -12.97
CA SER A 123 18.28 1.21 -13.22
C SER A 123 19.64 0.98 -12.57
N GLU A 124 20.54 1.95 -12.70
CA GLU A 124 21.84 1.96 -12.04
C GLU A 124 21.68 1.91 -10.51
N GLU A 125 20.82 2.75 -9.93
CA GLU A 125 20.55 2.72 -8.48
C GLU A 125 20.00 1.37 -8.01
N ALA A 126 19.17 0.71 -8.83
CA ALA A 126 18.65 -0.62 -8.52
C ALA A 126 19.77 -1.68 -8.54
N ILE A 127 20.65 -1.63 -9.54
CA ILE A 127 21.79 -2.55 -9.67
C ILE A 127 22.80 -2.33 -8.53
N GLU A 128 23.10 -1.07 -8.18
CA GLU A 128 23.94 -0.73 -7.03
C GLU A 128 23.36 -1.24 -5.71
N ALA A 129 22.02 -1.26 -5.59
CA ALA A 129 21.31 -1.85 -4.46
C ALA A 129 21.28 -3.40 -4.48
N GLY A 130 21.78 -4.03 -5.54
CA GLY A 130 21.90 -5.49 -5.68
C GLY A 130 20.87 -6.15 -6.61
N ALA A 131 20.14 -5.38 -7.43
CA ALA A 131 19.25 -5.96 -8.44
C ALA A 131 20.05 -6.67 -9.55
N ASP A 132 19.55 -7.81 -10.01
CA ASP A 132 20.06 -8.52 -11.18
C ASP A 132 19.72 -7.72 -12.46
N PRO A 133 20.74 -7.24 -13.21
CA PRO A 133 20.54 -6.50 -14.45
C PRO A 133 19.69 -7.23 -15.50
N GLU A 134 19.71 -8.57 -15.54
CA GLU A 134 18.96 -9.35 -16.54
C GLU A 134 17.45 -9.36 -16.27
N THR A 135 17.03 -9.10 -15.03
CA THR A 135 15.62 -9.10 -14.60
C THR A 135 15.03 -7.71 -14.46
N LEU A 136 15.85 -6.68 -14.71
CA LEU A 136 15.52 -5.31 -14.40
C LEU A 136 14.46 -4.73 -15.36
N GLN A 137 13.47 -4.05 -14.81
CA GLN A 137 12.42 -3.37 -15.58
C GLN A 137 11.98 -2.06 -14.92
N THR A 138 11.59 -1.10 -15.74
CA THR A 138 10.92 0.12 -15.25
C THR A 138 9.50 -0.22 -14.81
N VAL A 139 9.22 -0.09 -13.51
CA VAL A 139 7.91 -0.41 -12.90
C VAL A 139 7.03 0.82 -12.69
N SER A 140 7.61 2.02 -12.68
CA SER A 140 6.87 3.28 -12.62
C SER A 140 7.61 4.37 -13.38
N LEU A 141 6.86 5.18 -14.12
CA LEU A 141 7.34 6.37 -14.81
C LEU A 141 6.24 7.43 -14.69
N GLU A 142 6.52 8.49 -13.94
CA GLU A 142 5.66 9.67 -13.83
C GLU A 142 6.41 10.90 -14.30
N GLU A 143 5.72 11.70 -15.10
CA GLU A 143 6.23 12.95 -15.63
C GLU A 143 5.25 14.06 -15.28
N ILE A 144 5.73 15.05 -14.52
CA ILE A 144 4.93 16.15 -14.00
C ILE A 144 5.49 17.47 -14.55
N PRO A 145 4.85 18.06 -15.57
CA PRO A 145 5.27 19.36 -16.10
C PRO A 145 5.19 20.46 -15.03
N LEU A 146 6.27 21.25 -14.89
CA LEU A 146 6.32 22.36 -13.95
C LEU A 146 6.14 23.69 -14.67
N ALA A 147 4.88 24.04 -14.95
CA ALA A 147 4.50 25.19 -15.76
C ALA A 147 4.90 26.58 -15.21
N TYR A 148 5.36 26.65 -13.96
CA TYR A 148 5.74 27.90 -13.29
C TYR A 148 7.25 28.13 -13.21
N LEU A 149 8.08 27.18 -13.68
CA LEU A 149 9.53 27.30 -13.72
C LEU A 149 9.98 27.83 -15.09
N PRO A 150 10.86 28.86 -15.13
CA PRO A 150 11.55 29.25 -16.36
C PRO A 150 12.31 28.05 -16.94
N GLY A 151 12.36 27.92 -18.28
CA GLY A 151 13.14 26.87 -18.95
C GLY A 151 12.44 25.54 -19.20
N ALA A 152 11.10 25.51 -19.19
CA ALA A 152 10.31 24.29 -19.45
C ALA A 152 10.80 23.09 -18.62
N ALA A 153 10.68 23.18 -17.30
CA ALA A 153 11.14 22.13 -16.41
C ALA A 153 10.09 21.02 -16.21
N VAL A 154 10.57 19.80 -15.95
CA VAL A 154 9.73 18.64 -15.68
C VAL A 154 10.25 17.88 -14.48
N ARG A 155 9.36 17.51 -13.56
CA ARG A 155 9.71 16.56 -12.49
C ARG A 155 9.45 15.15 -13.00
N VAL A 156 10.50 14.35 -13.06
CA VAL A 156 10.42 12.95 -13.48
C VAL A 156 10.64 12.08 -12.26
N LYS A 157 9.70 11.15 -12.04
CA LYS A 157 9.84 10.04 -11.10
C LYS A 157 9.94 8.75 -11.87
N VAL A 158 11.03 8.02 -11.71
CA VAL A 158 11.21 6.70 -12.31
C VAL A 158 11.58 5.71 -11.24
N LYS A 159 10.95 4.54 -11.27
CA LYS A 159 11.32 3.41 -10.44
C LYS A 159 11.65 2.22 -11.33
N ALA A 160 12.84 1.66 -11.14
CA ALA A 160 13.23 0.39 -11.73
C ALA A 160 13.27 -0.68 -10.64
N ALA A 161 12.92 -1.92 -10.98
CA ALA A 161 12.99 -3.05 -10.05
C ALA A 161 13.40 -4.33 -10.77
N GLY A 162 14.12 -5.20 -10.06
CA GLY A 162 14.56 -6.52 -10.51
C GLY A 162 14.74 -7.48 -9.34
N ASP A 163 14.95 -8.75 -9.63
CA ASP A 163 15.23 -9.75 -8.60
C ASP A 163 16.60 -9.48 -7.95
N LEU A 164 16.79 -9.95 -6.71
CA LEU A 164 18.08 -9.82 -6.03
C LEU A 164 19.11 -10.72 -6.74
N ALA A 165 20.26 -10.15 -7.13
CA ALA A 165 21.38 -10.91 -7.64
C ALA A 165 21.93 -11.81 -6.50
N LEU A 166 21.79 -13.12 -6.64
CA LEU A 166 22.27 -14.14 -5.68
C LEU A 166 23.73 -14.52 -5.90
#